data_AF-A0A935X2Q8-F1
#
_entry.id   AF-A0A935X2Q8-F1
#
_cell.length_a   1.000
_cell.length_b   1.000
_cell.length_c   1.000
_cell.angle_alpha   90.00
_cell.angle_beta   90.00
_cell.angle_gamma   90.00
#
_symmetry.space_group_name_H-M   'P 1'
#
loop_
_entity.id
_entity.type
_entity.pdbx_description
1 polymer ?
#
loop_
_entity_poly.entity_id
_entity_poly.type
_entity_poly.pdbx_seq_one_letter_code
_entity_poly.pdbx_strand_id
1 'polypeptide(L)'
;MRGRHGYGPDTRLRAKALWIVGNLTDEQIAAQVGVQRPETIGEWRRAEQWDIERDIIQQETERRVSAAVAETISEMNSRHLKEFQLMQSKAVQALRNLEPSKASEAAAMLDAGIRGERLVRGEPTEVREVRALMQANVQVLELVVADVIKALIDGGRMDKRMAKQFADEFAQRVNQAPFRYVVGAGS
;
A
#
# COMPACT_ATOMS: atom_id res chain seq x y z
N MET A 1 26.39 -23.37 -48.56
CA MET A 1 25.35 -23.42 -47.52
C MET A 1 25.80 -22.54 -46.35
N ARG A 2 25.20 -21.34 -46.17
CA ARG A 2 25.54 -20.41 -45.07
C ARG A 2 24.72 -20.78 -43.84
N GLY A 3 25.39 -21.15 -42.75
CA GLY A 3 24.75 -21.53 -41.48
C GLY A 3 24.09 -20.33 -40.80
N ARG A 4 22.93 -20.57 -40.18
CA ARG A 4 22.16 -19.62 -39.35
C ARG A 4 23.08 -18.92 -38.33
N HIS A 5 23.38 -17.64 -38.55
CA HIS A 5 23.96 -16.77 -37.52
C HIS A 5 22.85 -16.38 -36.52
N GLY A 6 22.52 -17.29 -35.60
CA GLY A 6 21.72 -16.96 -34.44
C GLY A 6 22.60 -16.34 -33.36
N TYR A 7 22.15 -15.25 -32.74
CA TYR A 7 22.78 -14.71 -31.52
C TYR A 7 22.89 -15.81 -30.45
N GLY A 8 23.98 -15.81 -29.70
CA GLY A 8 24.27 -16.86 -28.70
C GLY A 8 23.27 -16.86 -27.52
N PRO A 9 23.16 -17.98 -26.79
CA PRO A 9 22.31 -18.10 -25.60
C PRO A 9 22.55 -17.00 -24.57
N ASP A 10 23.81 -16.61 -24.37
CA ASP A 10 24.22 -15.60 -23.40
C ASP A 10 23.72 -14.19 -23.76
N THR A 11 23.71 -13.84 -25.05
CA THR A 11 23.17 -12.56 -25.54
C THR A 11 21.67 -12.48 -25.24
N ARG A 12 20.95 -13.57 -25.47
CA ARG A 12 19.51 -13.64 -25.22
C ARG A 12 19.19 -13.58 -23.73
N LEU A 13 19.91 -14.34 -22.90
CA LEU A 13 19.75 -14.30 -21.44
C LEU A 13 20.03 -12.91 -20.87
N ARG A 14 21.05 -12.22 -21.38
CA ARG A 14 21.36 -10.84 -20.99
C ARG A 14 20.27 -9.85 -21.41
N ALA A 15 19.73 -10.00 -22.63
CA ALA A 15 18.60 -9.18 -23.09
C ALA A 15 17.34 -9.40 -22.23
N LYS A 16 17.07 -10.66 -21.87
CA LYS A 16 15.96 -11.02 -20.97
C LYS A 16 16.12 -10.40 -19.60
N ALA A 17 17.31 -10.47 -19.01
CA ALA A 17 17.60 -9.85 -17.72
C ALA A 17 17.38 -8.32 -17.76
N LEU A 18 17.82 -7.64 -18.83
CA LEU A 18 17.59 -6.20 -19.01
C LEU A 18 16.10 -5.85 -19.14
N TRP A 19 15.33 -6.67 -19.85
CA TRP A 19 13.87 -6.49 -19.96
C TRP A 19 13.16 -6.68 -18.62
N ILE A 20 13.54 -7.71 -17.86
CA ILE A 20 12.92 -8.04 -16.57
C ILE A 20 13.24 -6.96 -15.53
N VAL A 21 14.48 -6.44 -15.52
CA VAL A 21 14.96 -5.52 -14.48
C VAL A 21 14.56 -4.06 -14.74
N GLY A 22 14.18 -3.65 -15.96
CA GLY A 22 14.10 -2.22 -16.25
C GLY A 22 13.18 -1.73 -17.37
N ASN A 23 13.04 -0.39 -17.37
CA ASN A 23 12.25 0.45 -18.27
C ASN A 23 12.92 0.69 -19.64
N LEU A 24 13.68 -0.28 -20.16
CA LEU A 24 14.37 -0.12 -21.42
C LEU A 24 13.47 -0.54 -22.59
N THR A 25 13.53 0.22 -23.68
CA THR A 25 12.85 -0.17 -24.93
C THR A 25 13.62 -1.30 -25.63
N ASP A 26 12.95 -1.99 -26.56
CA ASP A 26 13.57 -3.04 -27.38
C ASP A 26 14.81 -2.50 -28.11
N GLU A 27 14.80 -1.23 -28.56
CA GLU A 27 15.96 -0.56 -29.18
C GLU A 27 17.14 -0.40 -28.23
N GLN A 28 16.87 0.03 -26.99
CA GLN A 28 17.91 0.24 -25.98
C GLN A 28 18.54 -1.09 -25.56
N ILE A 29 17.71 -2.13 -25.38
CA ILE A 29 18.19 -3.48 -25.05
C ILE A 29 19.04 -4.02 -26.20
N ALA A 30 18.56 -3.90 -27.44
CA ALA A 30 19.27 -4.36 -28.62
C ALA A 30 20.65 -3.70 -28.76
N ALA A 31 20.71 -2.38 -28.59
CA ALA A 31 21.97 -1.64 -28.59
C ALA A 31 22.93 -2.11 -27.48
N GLN A 32 22.40 -2.39 -26.29
CA GLN A 32 23.21 -2.79 -25.13
C GLN A 32 23.73 -4.23 -25.23
N VAL A 33 23.00 -5.14 -25.89
CA VAL A 33 23.41 -6.54 -26.06
C VAL A 33 24.04 -6.84 -27.43
N GLY A 34 24.19 -5.84 -28.29
CA GLY A 34 24.82 -5.97 -29.61
C GLY A 34 23.93 -6.67 -30.66
N VAL A 35 22.61 -6.57 -30.50
CA VAL A 35 21.63 -7.07 -31.48
C VAL A 35 21.36 -5.96 -32.49
N GLN A 36 21.58 -6.24 -33.78
CA GLN A 36 21.47 -5.24 -34.84
C GLN A 36 20.04 -4.82 -35.17
N ARG A 37 19.07 -5.71 -34.91
CA ARG A 37 17.65 -5.52 -35.24
C ARG A 37 16.81 -5.53 -33.96
N PRO A 38 16.36 -4.37 -33.45
CA PRO A 38 15.54 -4.29 -32.24
C PRO A 38 14.33 -5.23 -32.22
N GLU A 39 13.73 -5.50 -33.37
CA GLU A 39 12.58 -6.40 -33.52
C GLU A 39 12.89 -7.83 -33.03
N THR A 40 14.16 -8.23 -33.08
CA THR A 40 14.63 -9.53 -32.58
C THR A 40 14.41 -9.65 -31.06
N ILE A 41 14.49 -8.54 -30.30
CA ILE A 41 14.19 -8.52 -28.86
C ILE A 41 12.69 -8.75 -28.64
N GLY A 42 11.84 -8.08 -29.40
CA GLY A 42 10.39 -8.27 -29.35
C GLY A 42 9.94 -9.69 -29.78
N GLU A 43 10.62 -10.31 -30.74
CA GLU A 43 10.41 -11.71 -31.12
C GLU A 43 10.73 -12.67 -29.97
N TRP A 44 11.86 -12.49 -29.29
CA TRP A 44 12.23 -13.30 -28.12
C TRP A 44 11.25 -13.12 -26.97
N ARG A 45 10.86 -11.87 -26.67
CA ARG A 45 9.85 -11.54 -25.66
C ARG A 45 8.56 -12.32 -25.85
N ARG A 46 8.02 -12.33 -27.08
CA ARG A 46 6.78 -13.04 -27.41
C ARG A 46 6.95 -14.56 -27.40
N ALA A 47 8.04 -15.07 -27.97
CA ALA A 47 8.27 -16.50 -28.09
C ALA A 47 8.47 -17.19 -26.72
N GLU A 48 9.09 -16.48 -25.78
CA GLU A 48 9.45 -17.01 -24.46
C GLU A 48 8.65 -16.37 -23.32
N GLN A 49 7.60 -15.60 -23.64
CA GLN A 49 6.66 -15.00 -22.68
C GLN A 49 7.34 -14.18 -21.57
N TRP A 50 8.36 -13.38 -21.92
CA TRP A 50 9.15 -12.62 -20.94
C TRP A 50 8.31 -11.65 -20.10
N ASP A 51 7.17 -11.17 -20.63
CA ASP A 51 6.26 -10.30 -19.90
C ASP A 51 5.64 -11.01 -18.69
N ILE A 52 5.30 -12.30 -18.79
CA ILE A 52 4.76 -13.07 -17.67
C ILE A 52 5.83 -13.26 -16.59
N GLU A 53 7.05 -13.59 -16.99
CA GLU A 53 8.17 -13.74 -16.04
C GLU A 53 8.49 -12.42 -15.34
N ARG A 54 8.47 -11.31 -16.08
CA ARG A 54 8.64 -9.97 -15.51
C ARG A 54 7.56 -9.68 -14.48
N ASP A 55 6.28 -9.95 -14.79
CA ASP A 55 5.18 -9.69 -13.87
C ASP A 55 5.31 -10.52 -12.58
N ILE A 56 5.71 -11.79 -12.68
CA ILE A 56 5.97 -12.66 -11.51
C ILE A 56 7.12 -12.10 -10.65
N ILE A 57 8.24 -11.73 -11.28
CA ILE A 57 9.41 -11.20 -10.57
C ILE A 57 9.09 -9.84 -9.95
N GLN A 58 8.34 -9.00 -10.65
CA GLN A 58 7.92 -7.70 -10.15
C GLN A 58 7.02 -7.85 -8.92
N GLN A 59 6.03 -8.75 -8.95
CA GLN A 59 5.17 -9.05 -7.80
C GLN A 59 5.98 -9.54 -6.59
N GLU A 60 6.91 -10.47 -6.79
CA GLU A 60 7.75 -10.97 -5.69
C GLU A 60 8.72 -9.90 -5.17
N THR A 61 9.25 -9.05 -6.05
CA THR A 61 10.10 -7.92 -5.67
C THR A 61 9.31 -6.89 -4.85
N GLU A 62 8.12 -6.51 -5.31
CA GLU A 62 7.21 -5.62 -4.59
C GLU A 62 6.83 -6.20 -3.23
N ARG A 63 6.55 -7.50 -3.14
CA ARG A 63 6.27 -8.19 -1.88
C ARG A 63 7.45 -8.10 -0.91
N ARG A 64 8.68 -8.34 -1.39
CA ARG A 64 9.91 -8.25 -0.56
C ARG A 64 10.22 -6.83 -0.12
N VAL A 65 10.10 -5.86 -1.03
CA VAL A 65 10.30 -4.44 -0.71
C VAL A 65 9.26 -4.00 0.32
N SER A 66 7.99 -4.37 0.13
CA SER A 66 6.91 -4.06 1.07
C SER A 66 7.17 -4.67 2.45
N ALA A 67 7.65 -5.92 2.51
CA ALA A 67 8.04 -6.58 3.76
C ALA A 67 9.21 -5.87 4.47
N ALA A 68 10.27 -5.51 3.74
CA ALA A 68 11.43 -4.81 4.30
C ALA A 68 11.08 -3.40 4.79
N VAL A 69 10.21 -2.69 4.05
CA VAL A 69 9.68 -1.38 4.47
C VAL A 69 8.81 -1.53 5.71
N ALA A 70 7.93 -2.54 5.76
CA ALA A 70 7.10 -2.81 6.93
C ALA A 70 7.93 -3.13 8.18
N GLU A 71 9.00 -3.93 8.04
CA GLU A 71 9.93 -4.23 9.12
C GLU A 71 10.62 -2.96 9.64
N THR A 72 11.17 -2.15 8.73
CA THR A 72 11.83 -0.88 9.08
C THR A 72 10.87 0.08 9.81
N ILE A 73 9.63 0.20 9.34
CA ILE A 73 8.59 1.00 9.98
C ILE A 73 8.24 0.43 11.36
N SER A 74 8.13 -0.89 11.50
CA SER A 74 7.83 -1.55 12.77
C SER A 74 8.92 -1.30 13.82
N GLU A 75 10.19 -1.40 13.44
CA GLU A 75 11.32 -1.09 14.31
C GLU A 75 11.33 0.39 14.75
N MET A 76 11.08 1.30 13.81
CA MET A 76 10.97 2.72 14.09
C MET A 76 9.82 3.00 15.07
N ASN A 77 8.64 2.47 14.79
CA ASN A 77 7.45 2.61 15.64
C ASN A 77 7.71 2.06 17.05
N SER A 78 8.35 0.90 17.16
CA SER A 78 8.71 0.30 18.45
C SER A 78 9.65 1.19 19.27
N ARG A 79 10.58 1.90 18.62
CA ARG A 79 11.49 2.83 19.28
C ARG A 79 10.77 4.10 19.73
N HIS A 80 10.01 4.73 18.84
CA HIS A 80 9.24 5.93 19.15
C HIS A 80 8.21 5.68 20.26
N LEU A 81 7.57 4.51 20.28
CA LEU A 81 6.64 4.14 21.34
C LEU A 81 7.32 4.15 22.72
N LYS A 82 8.52 3.57 22.84
CA LYS A 82 9.30 3.59 24.09
C LYS A 82 9.68 5.01 24.51
N GLU A 83 10.05 5.85 23.56
CA GLU A 83 10.41 7.25 23.80
C GLU A 83 9.20 8.06 24.32
N PHE A 84 8.04 7.90 23.69
CA PHE A 84 6.80 8.56 24.13
C PHE A 84 6.33 8.04 25.50
N GLN A 85 6.39 6.74 25.76
CA GLN A 85 6.05 6.17 27.07
C GLN A 85 6.98 6.67 28.18
N LEU A 86 8.28 6.81 27.90
CA LEU A 86 9.24 7.40 28.82
C LEU A 86 8.93 8.89 29.07
N MET A 87 8.59 9.63 28.01
CA MET A 87 8.18 11.03 28.10
C MET A 87 6.95 11.21 29.00
N GLN A 88 5.90 10.41 28.78
CA GLN A 88 4.70 10.40 29.61
C GLN A 88 5.04 10.07 31.08
N SER A 89 5.87 9.06 31.32
CA SER A 89 6.29 8.64 32.66
C SER A 89 7.01 9.78 33.42
N LYS A 90 7.94 10.47 32.75
CA LYS A 90 8.66 11.61 33.32
C LYS A 90 7.73 12.81 33.57
N ALA A 91 6.81 13.08 32.65
CA ALA A 91 5.83 14.14 32.80
C ALA A 91 4.90 13.89 34.01
N VAL A 92 4.40 12.67 34.19
CA VAL A 92 3.60 12.29 35.37
C VAL A 92 4.39 12.44 36.66
N GLN A 93 5.66 12.04 36.69
CA GLN A 93 6.53 12.25 37.86
C GLN A 93 6.71 13.74 38.19
N ALA A 94 6.91 14.59 37.18
CA ALA A 94 7.00 16.03 37.38
C ALA A 94 5.68 16.62 37.91
N LEU A 95 4.53 16.25 37.32
CA LEU A 95 3.21 16.70 37.75
C LEU A 95 2.89 16.35 39.21
N ARG A 96 3.39 15.21 39.72
CA ARG A 96 3.19 14.81 41.13
C ARG A 96 3.92 15.71 42.13
N ASN A 97 5.02 16.35 41.70
CA ASN A 97 5.91 17.12 42.57
C ASN A 97 5.74 18.64 42.43
N LEU A 98 5.03 19.09 41.39
CA LEU A 98 4.82 20.51 41.09
C LEU A 98 3.50 21.01 41.67
N GLU A 99 3.50 22.27 42.11
CA GLU A 99 2.25 22.99 42.36
C GLU A 99 1.48 23.18 41.04
N PRO A 100 0.13 23.12 41.05
CA PRO A 100 -0.67 23.24 39.81
C PRO A 100 -0.36 24.49 38.96
N SER A 101 0.00 25.61 39.60
CA SER A 101 0.36 26.86 38.91
C SER A 101 1.70 26.80 38.15
N LYS A 102 2.52 25.78 38.41
CA LYS A 102 3.86 25.57 37.81
C LYS A 102 3.90 24.32 36.93
N ALA A 103 2.76 23.63 36.76
CA ALA A 103 2.66 22.34 36.10
C ALA A 103 2.52 22.40 34.57
N SER A 104 2.50 23.59 33.96
CA SER A 104 2.17 23.77 32.53
C SER A 104 3.13 23.07 31.57
N GLU A 105 4.43 23.11 31.84
CA GLU A 105 5.45 22.45 31.01
C GLU A 105 5.32 20.93 31.09
N ALA A 106 5.13 20.39 32.30
CA ALA A 106 4.92 18.96 32.51
C ALA A 106 3.61 18.47 31.88
N ALA A 107 2.55 19.28 31.91
CA ALA A 107 1.29 18.98 31.22
C ALA A 107 1.46 18.96 29.69
N ALA A 108 2.20 19.91 29.12
CA ALA A 108 2.49 19.94 27.68
C ALA A 108 3.34 18.73 27.25
N MET A 109 4.32 18.33 28.06
CA MET A 109 5.13 17.13 27.83
C MET A 109 4.28 15.85 27.87
N LEU A 110 3.32 15.76 28.80
CA LEU A 110 2.38 14.64 28.88
C LEU A 110 1.48 14.57 27.63
N ASP A 111 0.91 15.70 27.22
CA ASP A 111 0.05 15.78 26.03
C ASP A 111 0.82 15.40 24.76
N ALA A 112 2.05 15.90 24.60
CA ALA A 112 2.92 15.54 23.48
C ALA A 112 3.23 14.02 23.45
N GLY A 113 3.52 13.43 24.62
CA GLY A 113 3.75 12.00 24.75
C GLY A 113 2.51 11.15 24.39
N ILE A 114 1.31 11.59 24.78
CA ILE A 114 0.05 10.90 24.45
C ILE A 114 -0.22 10.99 22.95
N ARG A 115 -0.12 12.18 22.35
CA ARG A 115 -0.34 12.35 20.90
C ARG A 115 0.67 11.55 20.09
N GLY A 116 1.94 11.56 20.50
CA GLY A 116 2.99 10.77 19.87
C GLY A 116 2.71 9.27 19.87
N GLU A 117 2.28 8.72 21.02
CA GLU A 117 1.88 7.31 21.10
C GLU A 117 0.70 6.98 20.18
N ARG A 118 -0.32 7.85 20.13
CA ARG A 118 -1.47 7.68 19.23
C ARG A 118 -1.05 7.63 17.77
N LEU A 119 -0.19 8.55 17.33
CA LEU A 119 0.33 8.56 15.96
C LEU A 119 1.07 7.27 15.61
N VAL A 120 1.93 6.77 16.50
CA VAL A 120 2.69 5.52 16.29
C VAL A 120 1.76 4.31 16.14
N ARG A 121 0.62 4.31 16.85
CA ARG A 121 -0.40 3.27 16.78
C ARG A 121 -1.37 3.42 15.60
N GLY A 122 -1.23 4.47 14.79
CA GLY A 122 -2.18 4.79 13.73
C GLY A 122 -3.54 5.29 14.26
N GLU A 123 -3.58 5.76 15.50
CA GLU A 123 -4.75 6.39 16.07
C GLU A 123 -4.83 7.87 15.65
N PRO A 124 -6.02 8.33 15.22
CA PRO A 124 -6.28 9.75 15.02
C PRO A 124 -5.99 10.54 16.30
N THR A 125 -5.27 11.65 16.17
CA THR A 125 -4.99 12.56 17.29
C THR A 125 -6.09 13.58 17.48
N GLU A 126 -6.84 13.87 16.40
CA GLU A 126 -7.91 14.85 16.37
C GLU A 126 -9.23 14.24 15.86
N VAL A 127 -10.37 14.72 16.38
CA VAL A 127 -11.71 14.26 15.95
C VAL A 127 -11.94 14.51 14.46
N ARG A 128 -11.35 15.58 13.91
CA ARG A 128 -11.43 15.88 12.47
C ARG A 128 -10.79 14.80 11.61
N GLU A 129 -9.69 14.20 12.07
CA GLU A 129 -8.98 13.13 11.37
C GLU A 129 -9.82 11.85 11.34
N VAL A 130 -10.49 11.52 12.46
CA VAL A 130 -11.47 10.42 12.51
C VAL A 130 -12.55 10.61 11.45
N ARG A 131 -13.14 11.81 11.37
CA ARG A 131 -14.19 12.12 10.38
C ARG A 131 -13.67 12.02 8.94
N ALA A 132 -12.46 12.50 8.67
CA ALA A 132 -11.85 12.42 7.34
C ALA A 132 -11.59 10.96 6.91
N LEU A 133 -11.05 10.13 7.80
CA LEU A 133 -10.86 8.70 7.54
C LEU A 133 -12.20 7.99 7.27
N MET A 134 -13.24 8.32 8.05
CA MET A 134 -14.57 7.77 7.82
C MET A 134 -15.13 8.15 6.45
N GLN A 135 -15.01 9.44 6.07
CA GLN A 135 -15.46 9.90 4.75
C GLN A 135 -14.73 9.18 3.62
N ALA A 136 -13.41 9.03 3.73
CA ALA A 136 -12.62 8.29 2.75
C ALA A 136 -13.06 6.81 2.65
N ASN A 137 -13.27 6.13 3.79
CA ASN A 137 -13.73 4.74 3.81
C ASN A 137 -15.11 4.57 3.18
N VAL A 138 -16.03 5.52 3.42
CA VAL A 138 -17.36 5.52 2.79
C VAL A 138 -17.24 5.67 1.28
N GLN A 139 -16.41 6.60 0.79
CA GLN A 139 -16.18 6.79 -0.65
C GLN A 139 -15.62 5.54 -1.32
N VAL A 140 -14.68 4.84 -0.68
CA VAL A 140 -14.15 3.56 -1.19
C VAL A 140 -15.25 2.50 -1.28
N LEU A 141 -16.08 2.38 -0.24
CA LEU A 141 -17.21 1.45 -0.24
C LEU A 141 -18.22 1.77 -1.35
N GLU A 142 -18.54 3.05 -1.55
CA GLU A 142 -19.43 3.50 -2.62
C GLU A 142 -18.90 3.08 -4.00
N LEU A 143 -17.61 3.30 -4.27
CA LEU A 143 -16.97 2.89 -5.53
C LEU A 143 -16.99 1.37 -5.72
N VAL A 144 -16.56 0.61 -4.70
CA VAL A 144 -16.52 -0.85 -4.77
C VAL A 144 -17.91 -1.44 -4.97
N VAL A 145 -18.92 -0.93 -4.25
CA VAL A 145 -20.30 -1.36 -4.41
C VAL A 145 -20.81 -1.07 -5.82
N ALA A 146 -20.53 0.13 -6.36
CA ALA A 146 -20.91 0.48 -7.73
C ALA A 146 -20.27 -0.44 -8.77
N ASP A 147 -18.96 -0.73 -8.62
CA ASP A 147 -18.23 -1.63 -9.51
C ASP A 147 -18.77 -3.06 -9.46
N VAL A 148 -19.08 -3.57 -8.26
CA VAL A 148 -19.69 -4.90 -8.09
C VAL A 148 -21.07 -4.96 -8.75
N ILE A 149 -21.93 -3.96 -8.51
CA ILE A 149 -23.25 -3.89 -9.14
C ILE A 149 -23.11 -3.87 -10.67
N LYS A 150 -22.20 -3.05 -11.20
CA LYS A 150 -21.93 -2.98 -12.63
C LYS A 150 -21.48 -4.32 -13.19
N ALA A 151 -20.52 -4.98 -12.55
CA ALA A 151 -20.03 -6.30 -12.95
C ALA A 151 -21.12 -7.39 -12.92
N LEU A 152 -22.09 -7.29 -12.01
CA LEU A 152 -23.23 -8.20 -11.95
C LEU A 152 -24.24 -7.93 -13.06
N ILE A 153 -24.48 -6.66 -13.40
CA ILE A 153 -25.35 -6.26 -14.52
C ILE A 153 -24.74 -6.69 -15.85
N ASP A 154 -23.47 -6.35 -16.09
CA ASP A 154 -22.76 -6.66 -17.34
C ASP A 154 -22.64 -8.18 -17.55
N GLY A 155 -22.55 -8.95 -16.45
CA GLY A 155 -22.55 -10.41 -16.47
C GLY A 155 -23.95 -11.07 -16.56
N GLY A 156 -25.03 -10.28 -16.66
CA GLY A 156 -26.41 -10.79 -16.72
C GLY A 156 -26.90 -11.49 -15.45
N ARG A 157 -26.18 -11.34 -14.33
CA ARG A 157 -26.51 -11.95 -13.02
C ARG A 157 -27.43 -11.06 -12.17
N MET A 158 -27.65 -9.82 -12.60
CA MET A 158 -28.49 -8.83 -11.94
C MET A 158 -29.12 -7.91 -12.98
N ASP A 159 -30.40 -7.57 -12.81
CA ASP A 159 -31.03 -6.54 -13.63
C ASP A 159 -31.02 -5.17 -12.92
N LYS A 160 -31.39 -4.10 -13.66
CA LYS A 160 -31.39 -2.73 -13.13
C LYS A 160 -32.37 -2.53 -11.97
N ARG A 161 -33.46 -3.30 -11.91
CA ARG A 161 -34.46 -3.20 -10.84
C ARG A 161 -33.92 -3.82 -9.55
N MET A 162 -33.29 -4.99 -9.64
CA MET A 162 -32.60 -5.65 -8.54
C MET A 162 -31.43 -4.81 -8.01
N ALA A 163 -30.66 -4.17 -8.90
CA ALA A 163 -29.58 -3.27 -8.52
C ALA A 163 -30.10 -2.08 -7.67
N LYS A 164 -31.22 -1.48 -8.07
CA LYS A 164 -31.85 -0.41 -7.31
C LYS A 164 -32.33 -0.88 -5.93
N GLN A 165 -33.02 -2.03 -5.88
CA GLN A 165 -33.47 -2.61 -4.61
C GLN A 165 -32.31 -2.94 -3.67
N PHE A 166 -31.21 -3.47 -4.21
CA PHE A 166 -29.99 -3.69 -3.44
C PHE A 166 -29.44 -2.38 -2.87
N ALA A 167 -29.34 -1.32 -3.69
CA ALA A 167 -28.81 -0.03 -3.24
C ALA A 167 -29.67 0.58 -2.11
N ASP A 168 -30.99 0.54 -2.26
CA ASP A 168 -31.94 1.05 -1.26
C ASP A 168 -31.82 0.27 0.07
N GLU A 169 -31.80 -1.06 0.00
CA GLU A 169 -31.66 -1.95 1.18
C GLU A 169 -30.28 -1.77 1.84
N PHE A 170 -29.20 -1.67 1.05
CA PHE A 170 -27.85 -1.45 1.54
C PHE A 170 -27.74 -0.13 2.30
N ALA A 171 -28.25 0.96 1.73
CA ALA A 171 -28.27 2.27 2.37
C ALA A 171 -29.05 2.24 3.69
N GLN A 172 -30.21 1.59 3.73
CA GLN A 172 -31.00 1.45 4.94
C GLN A 172 -30.24 0.69 6.04
N ARG A 173 -29.57 -0.42 5.69
CA ARG A 173 -28.81 -1.22 6.64
C ARG A 173 -27.57 -0.51 7.16
N VAL A 174 -26.84 0.21 6.31
CA VAL A 174 -25.69 1.02 6.72
C VAL A 174 -26.12 2.08 7.74
N ASN A 175 -27.23 2.77 7.47
CA ASN A 175 -27.75 3.80 8.38
C ASN A 175 -28.21 3.26 9.75
N GLN A 176 -28.58 1.98 9.82
CA GLN A 176 -29.02 1.32 11.05
C GLN A 176 -27.89 0.58 11.79
N ALA A 177 -26.72 0.40 11.15
CA ALA A 177 -25.63 -0.35 11.74
C ALA A 177 -25.01 0.43 12.92
N PRO A 178 -24.79 -0.21 14.08
CA PRO A 178 -24.09 0.43 15.19
C PRO A 178 -22.63 0.65 14.80
N PHE A 179 -22.17 1.90 14.81
CA PHE A 179 -20.78 2.23 14.55
C PHE A 179 -19.88 1.72 15.68
N ARG A 180 -18.92 0.86 15.33
CA ARG A 180 -17.85 0.42 16.23
C ARG A 180 -16.51 0.75 15.58
N TYR A 181 -15.79 1.73 16.13
CA TYR A 181 -14.41 2.00 15.75
C TYR A 181 -13.51 1.02 16.53
N VAL A 182 -12.94 0.04 15.83
CA VAL A 182 -11.91 -0.82 16.41
C VAL A 182 -10.57 -0.14 16.13
N VAL A 183 -9.95 0.38 17.19
CA VAL A 183 -8.56 0.81 17.12
C VAL A 183 -7.73 -0.44 16.87
N GLY A 184 -6.98 -0.48 15.76
CA GLY A 184 -6.06 -1.58 15.49
C GLY A 184 -5.04 -1.68 16.62
N ALA A 185 -5.19 -2.68 17.48
CA ALA A 185 -4.08 -3.13 18.30
C ALA A 185 -3.05 -3.71 17.33
N GLY A 186 -2.03 -2.92 16.99
CA GLY A 186 -0.89 -3.37 16.20
C GLY A 186 -0.39 -4.69 16.75
N SER A 187 -0.49 -5.73 15.93
CA SER A 187 0.11 -7.05 16.16
C SER A 187 1.55 -7.02 15.69
#